data_AF-A0A497Q7Y2-F1
#
_entry.id   AF-A0A497Q7Y2-F1
#
_cell.length_a   1.000
_cell.length_b   1.000
_cell.length_c   1.000
_cell.angle_alpha   90.00
_cell.angle_beta   90.00
_cell.angle_gamma   90.00
#
_symmetry.space_group_name_H-M   'P 1'
#
loop_
_entity.id
_entity.type
_entity.pdbx_description
1 polymer ?
#
loop_
_entity_poly.entity_id
_entity_poly.type
_entity_poly.pdbx_seq_one_letter_code
_entity_poly.pdbx_strand_id
1 'polypeptide(L)'
;MIVAAFDSRVFRQRGVTANFVAPIGAGVRIENEAGFWKAYARSVEQRFDEFNLSRLRFACKSYHLLDVGGPIRGKAVMEKIVEDLLPHVSEVLVCYCILPKGHLPSARNTGDNPAEAIPVVRQYWEDGGTVVTPVIKFMDQIPSYYPVVCASEYTAIHNDEQDETGLLLDNIQGPDNEAWRSILQWNIRIYPSGDEVSPPIALADMMIRLLDLKLHDRRARLERHEIETTFSEIDEKLKLRIRWTGPKVLPKMAAATRHEMETSAHVARPRVPVIGETHDLLTNSLRSILEGTGAWDHLCNLAASVKGSLKVFERTRDRDLRSM
;
A
#
# COMPACT_ATOMS: atom_id res chain seq x y z
N MET A 1 -17.28 4.56 13.49
CA MET A 1 -15.96 5.19 13.37
C MET A 1 -15.62 5.19 11.91
N ILE A 2 -15.21 6.34 11.42
CA ILE A 2 -14.75 6.54 10.06
C ILE A 2 -13.33 6.00 9.98
N VAL A 3 -13.01 5.26 8.92
CA VAL A 3 -11.65 4.81 8.67
C VAL A 3 -11.25 5.08 7.23
N ALA A 4 -9.98 5.41 7.02
CA ALA A 4 -9.34 5.47 5.73
C ALA A 4 -8.22 4.43 5.68
N ALA A 5 -8.34 3.45 4.80
CA ALA A 5 -7.40 2.35 4.70
C ALA A 5 -6.54 2.47 3.45
N PHE A 6 -5.22 2.32 3.60
CA PHE A 6 -4.25 2.59 2.56
C PHE A 6 -3.38 1.38 2.28
N ASP A 7 -3.22 1.09 1.00
CA ASP A 7 -2.26 0.13 0.48
C ASP A 7 -1.57 0.68 -0.78
N SER A 8 -0.46 0.06 -1.16
CA SER A 8 0.31 0.43 -2.33
C SER A 8 0.97 -0.74 -3.03
N ARG A 9 1.22 -0.57 -4.33
CA ARG A 9 1.97 -1.52 -5.15
C ARG A 9 2.88 -0.78 -6.11
N VAL A 10 3.78 -1.54 -6.73
CA VAL A 10 4.61 -1.04 -7.83
C VAL A 10 3.95 -1.37 -9.16
N PHE A 11 3.52 -0.36 -9.89
CA PHE A 11 3.10 -0.48 -11.28
C PHE A 11 4.35 -0.69 -12.15
N ARG A 12 4.34 -1.74 -12.98
CA ARG A 12 5.48 -2.11 -13.83
C ARG A 12 5.02 -2.36 -15.26
N GLN A 13 5.49 -1.55 -16.20
CA GLN A 13 5.23 -1.77 -17.62
C GLN A 13 6.54 -2.04 -18.36
N ARG A 14 6.59 -3.10 -19.17
CA ARG A 14 7.76 -3.38 -20.00
C ARG A 14 7.92 -2.28 -21.04
N GLY A 15 9.05 -1.58 -21.01
CA GLY A 15 9.44 -0.63 -22.05
C GLY A 15 10.45 -1.26 -23.02
N VAL A 16 10.77 -0.52 -24.09
CA VAL A 16 11.72 -0.96 -25.12
C VAL A 16 13.15 -1.00 -24.60
N THR A 17 13.53 -0.02 -23.77
CA THR A 17 14.90 0.13 -23.24
C THR A 17 15.02 -0.24 -21.76
N ALA A 18 13.98 0.05 -20.97
CA ALA A 18 13.91 -0.28 -19.55
C ALA A 18 12.44 -0.46 -19.14
N ASN A 19 12.20 -1.16 -18.04
CA ASN A 19 10.87 -1.23 -17.46
C ASN A 19 10.49 0.13 -16.86
N PHE A 20 9.28 0.62 -17.16
CA PHE A 20 8.66 1.69 -16.42
C PHE A 20 8.25 1.18 -15.04
N VAL A 21 8.58 1.94 -14.00
CA VAL A 21 8.33 1.61 -12.60
C VAL A 21 7.75 2.83 -11.91
N ALA A 22 6.58 2.67 -11.29
CA ALA A 22 5.90 3.74 -10.58
C ALA A 22 5.17 3.19 -9.34
N PRO A 23 5.43 3.70 -8.12
CA PRO A 23 4.55 3.47 -6.99
C PRO A 23 3.15 4.00 -7.29
N ILE A 24 2.15 3.16 -7.03
CA ILE A 24 0.74 3.51 -7.03
C ILE A 24 0.13 3.06 -5.70
N GLY A 25 -0.84 3.80 -5.19
CA GLY A 25 -1.52 3.47 -3.96
C GLY A 25 -2.97 3.89 -4.00
N ALA A 26 -3.78 3.25 -3.16
CA ALA A 26 -5.16 3.64 -2.95
C ALA A 26 -5.43 3.87 -1.47
N GLY A 27 -6.32 4.82 -1.19
CA GLY A 27 -6.99 5.01 0.08
C GLY A 27 -8.48 4.76 -0.11
N VAL A 28 -9.10 3.91 0.71
CA VAL A 28 -10.56 3.72 0.73
C VAL A 28 -11.14 4.28 2.02
N ARG A 29 -12.11 5.19 1.90
CA ARG A 29 -12.80 5.80 3.03
C ARG A 29 -14.09 5.05 3.32
N ILE A 30 -14.27 4.66 4.58
CA ILE A 30 -15.40 3.86 5.06
C ILE A 30 -16.00 4.56 6.29
N GLU A 31 -17.27 4.97 6.19
CA GLU A 31 -17.97 5.69 7.26
C GLU A 31 -18.35 4.78 8.45
N ASN A 32 -18.58 3.49 8.16
CA ASN A 32 -19.00 2.50 9.15
C ASN A 32 -18.12 1.24 9.07
N GLU A 33 -16.96 1.28 9.73
CA GLU A 33 -16.01 0.15 9.78
C GLU A 33 -16.72 -1.17 10.17
N ALA A 34 -17.52 -1.19 11.23
CA ALA A 34 -18.18 -2.41 11.68
C ALA A 34 -19.19 -2.97 10.67
N GLY A 35 -19.94 -2.10 9.99
CA GLY A 35 -20.85 -2.49 8.90
C GLY A 35 -20.08 -3.06 7.70
N PHE A 36 -18.98 -2.39 7.32
CA PHE A 36 -18.11 -2.83 6.23
C PHE A 36 -17.53 -4.21 6.47
N TRP A 37 -17.03 -4.51 7.68
CA TRP A 37 -16.50 -5.84 8.01
C TRP A 37 -17.54 -6.96 7.79
N LYS A 38 -18.81 -6.72 8.13
CA LYS A 38 -19.89 -7.68 7.90
C LYS A 38 -20.22 -7.85 6.41
N ALA A 39 -20.24 -6.74 5.66
CA ALA A 39 -20.47 -6.76 4.22
C ALA A 39 -19.36 -7.51 3.48
N TYR A 40 -18.10 -7.25 3.85
CA TYR A 40 -16.93 -7.93 3.32
C TYR A 40 -16.99 -9.43 3.55
N ALA A 41 -17.24 -9.87 4.79
CA ALA A 41 -17.31 -11.28 5.12
C ALA A 41 -18.32 -12.03 4.25
N ARG A 42 -19.50 -11.43 4.06
CA ARG A 42 -20.59 -11.97 3.24
C ARG A 42 -20.24 -11.99 1.76
N SER A 43 -19.69 -10.89 1.23
CA SER A 43 -19.31 -10.80 -0.18
C SER A 43 -18.25 -11.85 -0.52
N VAL A 44 -17.18 -11.94 0.26
CA VAL A 44 -16.13 -12.95 0.03
C VAL A 44 -16.68 -14.37 0.08
N GLU A 45 -17.49 -14.71 1.09
CA GLU A 45 -18.12 -16.03 1.19
C GLU A 45 -18.97 -16.33 -0.06
N GLN A 46 -19.89 -15.43 -0.40
CA GLN A 46 -20.76 -15.59 -1.56
C GLN A 46 -19.99 -15.74 -2.88
N ARG A 47 -18.94 -14.94 -3.09
CA ARG A 47 -18.16 -14.99 -4.36
C ARG A 47 -17.24 -16.21 -4.42
N PHE A 48 -16.72 -16.69 -3.30
CA PHE A 48 -15.97 -17.95 -3.32
C PHE A 48 -16.89 -19.14 -3.62
N ASP A 49 -18.10 -19.18 -3.07
CA ASP A 49 -19.08 -20.23 -3.35
C ASP A 49 -19.57 -20.17 -4.80
N GLU A 50 -19.97 -18.99 -5.30
CA GLU A 50 -20.41 -18.77 -6.68
C GLU A 50 -19.35 -19.23 -7.69
N PHE A 51 -18.09 -18.91 -7.40
CA PHE A 51 -16.96 -19.29 -8.23
C PHE A 51 -16.31 -20.59 -7.76
N ASN A 52 -16.93 -21.47 -6.95
CA ASN A 52 -16.38 -22.75 -6.51
C ASN A 52 -14.85 -22.70 -6.20
N LEU A 53 -14.45 -21.73 -5.39
CA LEU A 53 -13.08 -21.54 -4.91
C LEU A 53 -13.00 -21.88 -3.42
N SER A 54 -11.88 -22.42 -2.98
CA SER A 54 -11.64 -22.66 -1.56
C SER A 54 -11.14 -21.39 -0.87
N ARG A 55 -11.89 -20.92 0.12
CA ARG A 55 -11.49 -19.77 0.95
C ARG A 55 -10.55 -20.23 2.07
N LEU A 56 -9.31 -19.76 2.03
CA LEU A 56 -8.32 -20.03 3.08
C LEU A 56 -8.31 -18.96 4.18
N ARG A 57 -8.57 -17.70 3.82
CA ARG A 57 -8.44 -16.54 4.71
C ARG A 57 -9.69 -15.69 4.78
N PHE A 58 -9.84 -15.01 5.91
CA PHE A 58 -10.92 -14.07 6.15
C PHE A 58 -10.79 -12.86 5.22
N ALA A 59 -9.66 -12.15 5.29
CA ALA A 59 -9.30 -11.11 4.33
C ALA A 59 -8.44 -11.72 3.22
N CYS A 60 -8.74 -11.35 1.98
CA CYS A 60 -8.09 -11.88 0.80
C CYS A 60 -7.27 -10.78 0.13
N LYS A 61 -5.94 -10.90 0.19
CA LYS A 61 -5.07 -10.09 -0.68
C LYS A 61 -5.29 -10.44 -2.15
N SER A 62 -5.18 -9.44 -3.00
CA SER A 62 -5.44 -9.51 -4.44
C SER A 62 -4.60 -10.58 -5.14
N TYR A 63 -3.35 -10.79 -4.68
CA TYR A 63 -2.48 -11.85 -5.18
C TYR A 63 -3.10 -13.25 -4.98
N HIS A 64 -3.70 -13.52 -3.81
CA HIS A 64 -4.30 -14.83 -3.53
C HIS A 64 -5.55 -15.12 -4.35
N LEU A 65 -6.35 -14.09 -4.64
CA LEU A 65 -7.49 -14.26 -5.54
C LEU A 65 -7.03 -14.70 -6.94
N LEU A 66 -5.93 -14.13 -7.43
CA LEU A 66 -5.35 -14.50 -8.72
C LEU A 66 -4.62 -15.84 -8.71
N ASP A 67 -4.02 -16.22 -7.58
CA ASP A 67 -3.35 -17.51 -7.44
C ASP A 67 -4.37 -18.66 -7.41
N VAL A 68 -5.39 -18.56 -6.55
CA VAL A 68 -6.42 -19.59 -6.38
C VAL A 68 -7.38 -19.65 -7.57
N GLY A 69 -7.77 -18.50 -8.11
CA GLY A 69 -8.68 -18.42 -9.25
C GLY A 69 -7.99 -18.48 -10.62
N GLY A 70 -6.70 -18.23 -10.71
CA GLY A 70 -6.04 -17.90 -11.97
C GLY A 70 -6.38 -16.48 -12.48
N PRO A 71 -5.73 -16.00 -13.56
CA PRO A 71 -5.84 -14.59 -13.99
C PRO A 71 -7.24 -14.13 -14.36
N ILE A 72 -8.04 -14.99 -15.00
CA ILE A 72 -9.37 -14.62 -15.51
C ILE A 72 -10.40 -14.69 -14.37
N ARG A 73 -10.52 -15.86 -13.73
CA ARG A 73 -11.54 -16.10 -12.70
C ARG A 73 -11.21 -15.36 -11.42
N GLY A 74 -9.94 -15.30 -11.01
CA GLY A 74 -9.51 -14.51 -9.86
C GLY A 74 -9.78 -13.01 -10.02
N LYS A 75 -9.56 -12.47 -11.23
CA LYS A 75 -9.95 -11.08 -11.56
C LYS A 75 -11.46 -10.88 -11.46
N ALA A 76 -12.26 -11.80 -12.03
CA ALA A 76 -13.72 -11.69 -11.97
C ALA A 76 -14.27 -11.75 -10.52
N VAL A 77 -13.72 -12.62 -9.67
CA VAL A 77 -14.06 -12.67 -8.24
C VAL A 77 -13.71 -11.34 -7.56
N MET A 78 -12.53 -10.80 -7.84
CA MET A 78 -12.08 -9.52 -7.29
C MET A 78 -12.97 -8.36 -7.72
N GLU A 79 -13.35 -8.29 -9.00
CA GLU A 79 -14.30 -7.29 -9.52
C GLU A 79 -15.64 -7.37 -8.79
N LYS A 80 -16.20 -8.59 -8.61
CA LYS A 80 -17.47 -8.79 -7.91
C LYS A 80 -17.40 -8.42 -6.42
N ILE A 81 -16.30 -8.74 -5.74
CA ILE A 81 -16.10 -8.34 -4.34
C ILE A 81 -16.03 -6.81 -4.22
N VAL A 82 -15.28 -6.16 -5.12
CA VAL A 82 -15.21 -4.69 -5.14
C VAL A 82 -16.59 -4.09 -5.37
N GLU A 83 -17.31 -4.51 -6.42
CA GLU A 83 -18.68 -4.07 -6.74
C GLU A 83 -19.63 -4.19 -5.54
N ASP A 84 -19.62 -5.32 -4.82
CA ASP A 84 -20.46 -5.55 -3.63
C ASP A 84 -20.17 -4.58 -2.49
N LEU A 85 -18.93 -4.08 -2.40
CA LEU A 85 -18.45 -3.28 -1.28
C LEU A 85 -18.47 -1.78 -1.53
N LEU A 86 -18.56 -1.33 -2.79
CA LEU A 86 -18.65 0.09 -3.13
C LEU A 86 -19.77 0.85 -2.38
N PRO A 87 -20.96 0.28 -2.13
CA PRO A 87 -21.99 0.96 -1.32
C PRO A 87 -21.55 1.31 0.11
N HIS A 88 -20.48 0.69 0.61
CA HIS A 88 -19.91 0.93 1.93
C HIS A 88 -18.66 1.85 1.90
N VAL A 89 -18.25 2.30 0.70
CA VAL A 89 -17.10 3.19 0.48
C VAL A 89 -17.61 4.57 0.09
N SER A 90 -17.27 5.60 0.87
CA SER A 90 -17.70 6.98 0.60
C SER A 90 -16.75 7.74 -0.33
N GLU A 91 -15.48 7.32 -0.40
CA GLU A 91 -14.47 7.95 -1.23
C GLU A 91 -13.33 6.97 -1.55
N VAL A 92 -12.77 7.08 -2.75
CA VAL A 92 -11.51 6.40 -3.12
C VAL A 92 -10.49 7.47 -3.53
N LEU A 93 -9.34 7.43 -2.88
CA LEU A 93 -8.16 8.19 -3.27
C LEU A 93 -7.21 7.28 -4.04
N VAL A 94 -6.75 7.71 -5.22
CA VAL A 94 -5.66 7.05 -5.95
C VAL A 94 -4.47 8.00 -6.02
N CYS A 95 -3.33 7.54 -5.51
CA CYS A 95 -2.06 8.26 -5.56
C CYS A 95 -1.11 7.56 -6.53
N TYR A 96 -0.49 8.29 -7.45
CA TYR A 96 0.50 7.72 -8.37
C TYR A 96 1.72 8.63 -8.51
N CYS A 97 2.91 8.02 -8.50
CA CYS A 97 4.16 8.75 -8.55
C CYS A 97 4.84 8.59 -9.91
N ILE A 98 5.02 9.70 -10.61
CA ILE A 98 5.82 9.76 -11.85
C ILE A 98 6.79 10.94 -11.72
N LEU A 99 8.06 10.66 -11.97
CA LEU A 99 9.17 11.60 -11.86
C LEU A 99 9.77 11.88 -13.26
N PRO A 100 9.17 12.81 -14.04
CA PRO A 100 9.61 13.09 -15.40
C PRO A 100 10.99 13.79 -15.41
N LYS A 101 11.87 13.37 -16.33
CA LYS A 101 13.25 13.87 -16.47
C LYS A 101 13.32 15.41 -16.52
N GLY A 102 12.38 16.06 -17.21
CA GLY A 102 12.38 17.53 -17.39
C GLY A 102 12.11 18.35 -16.13
N HIS A 103 11.71 17.72 -15.02
CA HIS A 103 11.39 18.41 -13.76
C HIS A 103 12.42 18.14 -12.65
N LEU A 104 13.49 17.42 -12.97
CA LEU A 104 14.47 16.99 -11.98
C LEU A 104 15.86 17.50 -12.33
N PRO A 105 16.68 17.84 -11.31
CA PRO A 105 18.08 18.10 -11.54
C PRO A 105 18.71 16.84 -12.14
N SER A 106 19.68 17.03 -13.02
CA SER A 106 20.46 15.93 -13.57
C SER A 106 21.87 15.99 -13.02
N ALA A 107 22.43 14.84 -12.63
CA ALA A 107 23.86 14.74 -12.40
C ALA A 107 24.55 14.70 -13.76
N ARG A 108 25.55 15.57 -13.97
CA ARG A 108 26.44 15.44 -15.13
C ARG A 108 27.29 14.19 -14.90
N ASN A 109 27.10 13.17 -15.72
CA ASN A 109 28.19 12.22 -15.94
C ASN A 109 29.33 12.99 -16.60
N THR A 110 30.57 12.61 -16.32
CA THR A 110 31.82 13.25 -16.72
C THR A 110 32.11 13.17 -18.23
N GLY A 111 31.14 13.50 -19.08
CA GLY A 111 31.25 13.63 -20.53
C GLY A 111 30.16 14.56 -21.06
N ASP A 112 30.53 15.53 -21.89
CA ASP A 112 29.78 16.75 -22.23
C ASP A 112 28.45 16.59 -23.01
N ASN A 113 27.77 15.45 -22.93
CA ASN A 113 26.50 15.21 -23.64
C ASN A 113 25.27 15.38 -22.72
N PRO A 114 24.46 16.45 -22.86
CA PRO A 114 23.24 16.66 -22.07
C PRO A 114 22.21 15.53 -22.21
N ALA A 115 22.25 14.77 -23.30
CA ALA A 115 21.36 13.63 -23.52
C ALA A 115 21.60 12.50 -22.50
N GLU A 116 22.83 12.37 -21.99
CA GLU A 116 23.25 11.32 -21.06
C GLU A 116 23.06 11.68 -19.58
N ALA A 117 22.54 12.87 -19.29
CA ALA A 117 22.33 13.31 -17.92
C ALA A 117 21.28 12.43 -17.21
N ILE A 118 21.66 11.84 -16.07
CA ILE A 118 20.81 10.96 -15.27
C ILE A 118 20.00 11.84 -14.31
N PRO A 119 18.66 11.77 -14.31
CA PRO A 119 17.86 12.52 -13.35
C PRO A 119 18.10 11.99 -11.93
N VAL A 120 18.26 12.91 -10.99
CA VAL A 120 18.56 12.60 -9.59
C VAL A 120 17.58 13.28 -8.64
N VAL A 121 17.38 12.68 -7.49
CA VAL A 121 16.70 13.25 -6.34
C VAL A 121 17.77 13.72 -5.35
N ARG A 122 17.69 14.98 -4.93
CA ARG A 122 18.54 15.53 -3.86
C ARG A 122 17.76 15.49 -2.55
N GLN A 123 18.29 14.78 -1.58
CA GLN A 123 17.72 14.66 -0.24
C GLN A 123 18.59 15.46 0.71
N TYR A 124 17.96 16.36 1.47
CA TYR A 124 18.62 17.19 2.45
C TYR A 124 18.21 16.69 3.83
N TRP A 125 19.20 16.28 4.62
CA TRP A 125 18.98 15.78 5.96
C TRP A 125 19.04 16.93 6.98
N GLU A 126 18.31 16.77 8.08
CA GLU A 126 18.27 17.77 9.16
C GLU A 126 19.63 18.03 9.81
N ASP A 127 20.55 17.05 9.76
CA ASP A 127 21.93 17.16 10.24
C ASP A 127 22.85 17.95 9.27
N GLY A 128 22.30 18.52 8.20
CA GLY A 128 23.03 19.22 7.15
C GLY A 128 23.62 18.31 6.07
N GLY A 129 23.43 16.99 6.16
CA GLY A 129 23.85 16.04 5.13
C GLY A 129 23.07 16.21 3.83
N THR A 130 23.68 15.85 2.70
CA THR A 130 23.00 15.79 1.41
C THR A 130 23.31 14.47 0.71
N VAL A 131 22.27 13.82 0.20
CA VAL A 131 22.39 12.61 -0.62
C VAL A 131 21.80 12.87 -1.99
N VAL A 132 22.51 12.42 -3.02
CA VAL A 132 22.07 12.47 -4.41
C VAL A 132 21.80 11.05 -4.89
N THR A 133 20.54 10.75 -5.12
CA THR A 133 20.08 9.40 -5.48
C THR A 133 19.55 9.39 -6.91
N PRO A 134 20.02 8.49 -7.80
CA PRO A 134 19.39 8.29 -9.10
C PRO A 134 17.89 8.00 -8.95
N VAL A 135 17.06 8.61 -9.79
CA VAL A 135 15.58 8.46 -9.69
C VAL A 135 15.14 7.01 -9.63
N ILE A 136 15.72 6.12 -10.44
CA ILE A 136 15.36 4.70 -10.45
C ILE A 136 15.58 4.08 -9.05
N LYS A 137 16.75 4.33 -8.44
CA LYS A 137 17.06 3.84 -7.09
C LYS A 137 16.13 4.43 -6.03
N PHE A 138 15.76 5.71 -6.17
CA PHE A 138 14.79 6.35 -5.28
C PHE A 138 13.40 5.70 -5.41
N MET A 139 12.94 5.47 -6.63
CA MET A 139 11.65 4.84 -6.92
C MET A 139 11.56 3.38 -6.45
N ASP A 140 12.69 2.67 -6.34
CA ASP A 140 12.75 1.32 -5.78
C ASP A 140 12.63 1.31 -4.24
N GLN A 141 12.90 2.42 -3.55
CA GLN A 141 12.85 2.53 -2.08
C GLN A 141 11.45 2.89 -1.57
N ILE A 142 10.76 3.80 -2.28
CA ILE A 142 9.46 4.36 -1.91
C ILE A 142 8.36 3.33 -1.62
N PRO A 143 8.22 2.20 -2.35
CA PRO A 143 7.04 1.32 -2.22
C PRO A 143 6.77 0.86 -0.79
N SER A 144 7.83 0.62 -0.01
CA SER A 144 7.74 0.17 1.39
C SER A 144 7.08 1.15 2.36
N TYR A 145 7.02 2.45 2.03
CA TYR A 145 6.37 3.49 2.84
C TYR A 145 5.41 4.37 2.02
N TYR A 146 5.09 3.98 0.79
CA TYR A 146 4.17 4.72 -0.04
C TYR A 146 2.73 4.84 0.52
N PRO A 147 2.21 3.90 1.35
CA PRO A 147 0.94 4.09 2.03
C PRO A 147 0.92 5.34 2.92
N VAL A 148 2.07 5.70 3.52
CA VAL A 148 2.22 6.94 4.32
C VAL A 148 2.08 8.18 3.45
N VAL A 149 2.67 8.17 2.25
CA VAL A 149 2.54 9.26 1.29
C VAL A 149 1.08 9.43 0.86
N CYS A 150 0.39 8.31 0.58
CA CYS A 150 -1.03 8.33 0.24
C CYS A 150 -1.88 8.88 1.40
N ALA A 151 -1.60 8.46 2.63
CA ALA A 151 -2.26 8.95 3.82
C ALA A 151 -2.02 10.46 4.03
N SER A 152 -0.80 10.97 3.85
CA SER A 152 -0.51 12.42 3.94
C SER A 152 -1.29 13.24 2.91
N GLU A 153 -1.44 12.74 1.69
CA GLU A 153 -2.27 13.40 0.67
C GLU A 153 -3.77 13.35 1.02
N TYR A 154 -4.22 12.30 1.70
CA TYR A 154 -5.57 12.21 2.23
C TYR A 154 -5.80 13.20 3.37
N THR A 155 -4.91 13.27 4.36
CA THR A 155 -5.06 14.18 5.51
C THR A 155 -5.00 15.65 5.09
N ALA A 156 -4.30 15.98 4.00
CA ALA A 156 -4.31 17.32 3.42
C ALA A 156 -5.68 17.71 2.81
N ILE A 157 -6.52 16.73 2.45
CA ILE A 157 -7.87 16.96 1.90
C ILE A 157 -8.92 17.04 3.00
N HIS A 158 -8.75 16.26 4.07
CA HIS A 158 -9.72 16.07 5.16
C HIS A 158 -9.16 16.58 6.49
N ASN A 159 -8.44 17.70 6.47
CA ASN A 159 -7.67 18.19 7.62
C ASN A 159 -8.52 18.54 8.86
N ASP A 160 -9.82 18.74 8.67
CA ASP A 160 -10.83 19.01 9.69
C ASP A 160 -11.37 17.75 10.39
N GLU A 161 -11.03 16.55 9.92
CA GLU A 161 -11.59 15.28 10.41
C GLU A 161 -10.59 14.43 11.22
N GLN A 162 -9.52 15.05 11.71
CA GLN A 162 -8.40 14.38 12.39
C GLN A 162 -8.82 13.49 13.57
N ASP A 163 -9.80 13.95 14.37
CA ASP A 163 -10.26 13.25 15.57
C ASP A 163 -11.35 12.19 15.27
N GLU A 164 -11.95 12.21 14.08
CA GLU A 164 -13.08 11.35 13.71
C GLU A 164 -12.65 10.13 12.88
N THR A 165 -11.50 10.24 12.21
CA THR A 165 -11.04 9.28 11.22
C THR A 165 -9.80 8.51 11.70
N GLY A 166 -9.90 7.18 11.73
CA GLY A 166 -8.74 6.30 11.89
C GLY A 166 -8.02 6.05 10.57
N LEU A 167 -6.70 6.18 10.54
CA LEU A 167 -5.86 5.83 9.37
C LEU A 167 -5.35 4.39 9.52
N LEU A 168 -5.71 3.51 8.59
CA LEU A 168 -5.25 2.12 8.57
C LEU A 168 -4.17 1.99 7.49
N LEU A 169 -2.94 1.65 7.87
CA LEU A 169 -1.82 1.56 6.94
C LEU A 169 -1.33 0.12 6.81
N ASP A 170 -1.11 -0.35 5.59
CA ASP A 170 -0.45 -1.64 5.37
C ASP A 170 1.07 -1.51 5.55
N ASN A 171 1.62 -2.46 6.31
CA ASN A 171 3.04 -2.80 6.45
C ASN A 171 4.04 -1.71 5.99
N ILE A 172 4.12 -0.62 6.76
CA ILE A 172 5.02 0.48 6.44
C ILE A 172 6.43 0.22 6.99
N GLN A 173 7.44 0.45 6.16
CA GLN A 173 8.84 0.49 6.56
C GLN A 173 9.55 1.54 5.70
N GLY A 174 10.43 2.33 6.30
CA GLY A 174 11.20 3.31 5.54
C GLY A 174 11.81 4.39 6.41
N PRO A 175 12.51 5.35 5.79
CA PRO A 175 13.10 6.48 6.49
C PRO A 175 12.01 7.43 7.00
N ASP A 176 12.29 8.08 8.11
CA ASP A 176 11.50 9.21 8.60
C ASP A 176 11.46 10.33 7.54
N ASN A 177 10.27 10.86 7.28
CA ASN A 177 9.98 11.80 6.20
C ASN A 177 8.81 12.74 6.57
N GLU A 178 8.63 13.82 5.80
CA GLU A 178 7.59 14.82 6.10
C GLU A 178 6.17 14.23 5.98
N ALA A 179 5.93 13.28 5.06
CA ALA A 179 4.62 12.63 4.94
C ALA A 179 4.27 11.89 6.24
N TRP A 180 5.19 11.11 6.81
CA TRP A 180 5.02 10.43 8.09
C TRP A 180 4.70 11.41 9.21
N ARG A 181 5.53 12.44 9.35
CA ARG A 181 5.37 13.47 10.40
C ARG A 181 4.02 14.19 10.30
N SER A 182 3.54 14.43 9.09
CA SER A 182 2.26 15.13 8.84
C SER A 182 1.01 14.32 9.17
N ILE A 183 1.14 13.02 9.46
CA ILE A 183 0.01 12.18 9.86
C ILE A 183 0.06 11.76 11.33
N LEU A 184 1.16 12.01 12.06
CA LEU A 184 1.37 11.55 13.44
C LEU A 184 0.30 12.01 14.44
N GLN A 185 -0.34 13.14 14.16
CA GLN A 185 -1.42 13.68 14.98
C GLN A 185 -2.77 12.95 14.79
N TRP A 186 -2.87 12.06 13.79
CA TRP A 186 -4.07 11.27 13.52
C TRP A 186 -4.09 9.96 14.31
N ASN A 187 -5.26 9.33 14.39
CA ASN A 187 -5.39 7.98 14.95
C ASN A 187 -4.88 6.92 13.96
N ILE A 188 -3.56 6.69 13.95
CA ILE A 188 -2.90 5.73 13.06
C ILE A 188 -2.95 4.32 13.65
N ARG A 189 -3.34 3.34 12.82
CA ARG A 189 -3.21 1.90 13.06
C ARG A 189 -2.43 1.25 11.91
N ILE A 190 -1.21 0.79 12.19
CA ILE A 190 -0.40 0.05 11.24
C ILE A 190 -0.72 -1.44 11.38
N TYR A 191 -1.08 -2.09 10.28
CA TYR A 191 -1.30 -3.52 10.22
C TYR A 191 -0.15 -4.15 9.42
N PRO A 192 0.86 -4.76 10.08
CA PRO A 192 1.73 -5.69 9.39
C PRO A 192 0.89 -6.79 8.73
N SER A 193 1.09 -7.02 7.44
CA SER A 193 0.25 -7.90 6.59
C SER A 193 -1.24 -7.46 6.60
N GLY A 194 -1.49 -6.16 6.44
CA GLY A 194 -2.81 -5.56 6.51
C GLY A 194 -3.76 -6.07 5.45
N ASP A 195 -3.27 -6.26 4.23
CA ASP A 195 -3.96 -6.90 3.11
C ASP A 195 -4.49 -8.32 3.41
N GLU A 196 -3.92 -9.00 4.41
CA GLU A 196 -4.30 -10.37 4.81
C GLU A 196 -5.17 -10.45 6.07
N VAL A 197 -5.28 -9.37 6.84
CA VAL A 197 -6.01 -9.38 8.14
C VAL A 197 -7.07 -8.28 8.25
N SER A 198 -6.96 -7.21 7.49
CA SER A 198 -7.82 -6.03 7.56
C SER A 198 -8.62 -5.88 6.26
N PRO A 199 -9.94 -6.17 6.27
CA PRO A 199 -10.78 -6.02 5.09
C PRO A 199 -10.72 -4.65 4.39
N PRO A 200 -10.68 -3.51 5.11
CA PRO A 200 -10.48 -2.22 4.46
C PRO A 200 -9.17 -2.13 3.65
N ILE A 201 -8.06 -2.65 4.20
CA ILE A 201 -6.76 -2.63 3.52
C ILE A 201 -6.78 -3.62 2.34
N ALA A 202 -7.34 -4.82 2.53
CA ALA A 202 -7.52 -5.79 1.45
C ALA A 202 -8.35 -5.22 0.29
N LEU A 203 -9.36 -4.39 0.57
CA LEU A 203 -10.11 -3.70 -0.48
C LEU A 203 -9.24 -2.67 -1.21
N ALA A 204 -8.42 -1.89 -0.49
CA ALA A 204 -7.48 -0.96 -1.11
C ALA A 204 -6.51 -1.69 -2.06
N ASP A 205 -5.94 -2.83 -1.64
CA ASP A 205 -5.09 -3.71 -2.47
C ASP A 205 -5.84 -4.21 -3.71
N MET A 206 -7.07 -4.71 -3.55
CA MET A 206 -7.90 -5.16 -4.66
C MET A 206 -8.16 -4.03 -5.67
N MET A 207 -8.48 -2.82 -5.21
CA MET A 207 -8.72 -1.67 -6.09
C MET A 207 -7.48 -1.29 -6.91
N ILE A 208 -6.31 -1.20 -6.28
CA ILE A 208 -5.07 -0.92 -7.02
C ILE A 208 -4.67 -2.07 -7.95
N ARG A 209 -4.98 -3.32 -7.58
CA ARG A 209 -4.73 -4.47 -8.46
C ARG A 209 -5.64 -4.45 -9.68
N LEU A 210 -6.93 -4.16 -9.51
CA LEU A 210 -7.86 -4.04 -10.63
C LEU A 210 -7.46 -2.89 -11.55
N LEU A 211 -7.03 -1.75 -11.00
CA LEU A 211 -6.46 -0.65 -11.78
C LEU A 211 -5.28 -1.12 -12.63
N ASP A 212 -4.30 -1.75 -11.99
CA ASP A 212 -3.10 -2.31 -12.64
C ASP A 212 -3.46 -3.28 -13.79
N LEU A 213 -4.34 -4.24 -13.52
CA LEU A 213 -4.81 -5.22 -14.52
C LEU A 213 -5.55 -4.54 -15.69
N LYS A 214 -6.49 -3.63 -15.42
CA LYS A 214 -7.28 -2.96 -16.47
C LYS A 214 -6.43 -2.00 -17.32
N LEU A 215 -5.42 -1.34 -16.74
CA LEU A 215 -4.46 -0.54 -17.50
C LEU A 215 -3.60 -1.45 -18.40
N HIS A 216 -3.14 -2.58 -17.88
CA HIS A 216 -2.38 -3.57 -18.66
C HIS A 216 -3.19 -4.15 -19.82
N ASP A 217 -4.43 -4.55 -19.59
CA ASP A 217 -5.31 -5.15 -20.61
C ASP A 217 -5.52 -4.20 -21.80
N ARG A 218 -5.65 -2.89 -21.53
CA ARG A 218 -5.81 -1.84 -22.56
C ARG A 218 -4.49 -1.30 -23.10
N ARG A 219 -3.35 -1.72 -22.55
CA ARG A 219 -2.03 -1.10 -22.80
C ARG A 219 -2.05 0.41 -22.55
N ALA A 220 -2.87 0.84 -21.60
CA ALA A 220 -3.04 2.23 -21.22
C ALA A 220 -1.81 2.73 -20.44
N ARG A 221 -1.67 4.06 -20.35
CA ARG A 221 -0.62 4.69 -19.55
C ARG A 221 -1.11 4.93 -18.13
N LEU A 222 -0.18 5.04 -17.20
CA LEU A 222 -0.49 5.51 -15.84
C LEU A 222 -0.66 7.04 -15.86
N GLU A 223 -1.84 7.48 -16.29
CA GLU A 223 -2.22 8.88 -16.39
C GLU A 223 -3.59 9.09 -15.74
N ARG A 224 -3.87 10.33 -15.30
CA ARG A 224 -5.10 10.65 -14.59
C ARG A 224 -6.35 10.22 -15.36
N HIS A 225 -6.42 10.54 -16.65
CA HIS A 225 -7.58 10.21 -17.48
C HIS A 225 -7.84 8.70 -17.55
N GLU A 226 -6.78 7.90 -17.74
CA GLU A 226 -6.88 6.44 -17.80
C GLU A 226 -7.33 5.84 -16.46
N ILE A 227 -6.87 6.41 -15.34
CA ILE A 227 -7.35 6.04 -14.00
C ILE A 227 -8.84 6.38 -13.86
N GLU A 228 -9.27 7.59 -14.24
CA GLU A 228 -10.69 8.00 -14.20
C GLU A 228 -11.57 7.04 -15.01
N THR A 229 -11.18 6.73 -16.25
CA THR A 229 -11.89 5.77 -17.10
C THR A 229 -11.97 4.38 -16.47
N THR A 230 -10.90 3.94 -15.82
CA THR A 230 -10.87 2.62 -15.16
C THR A 230 -11.89 2.52 -14.04
N PHE A 231 -12.00 3.55 -13.20
CA PHE A 231 -12.91 3.55 -12.06
C PHE A 231 -14.35 3.87 -12.46
N SER A 232 -14.58 4.65 -13.52
CA SER A 232 -15.94 4.86 -14.05
C SER A 232 -16.57 3.57 -14.59
N GLU A 233 -15.76 2.64 -15.12
CA GLU A 233 -16.23 1.30 -15.51
C GLU A 233 -16.66 0.45 -14.31
N ILE A 234 -16.14 0.75 -13.12
CA ILE A 234 -16.47 0.04 -11.88
C ILE A 234 -17.74 0.63 -11.26
N ASP A 235 -17.77 1.94 -11.04
CA ASP A 235 -18.96 2.68 -10.61
C ASP A 235 -18.82 4.17 -10.93
N GLU A 236 -19.68 4.68 -11.83
CA GLU A 236 -19.72 6.10 -12.22
C GLU A 236 -20.05 7.05 -11.06
N LYS A 237 -20.70 6.56 -9.99
CA LYS A 237 -21.08 7.36 -8.82
C LYS A 237 -20.01 7.38 -7.75
N LEU A 238 -18.93 6.61 -7.92
CA LEU A 238 -17.83 6.57 -6.97
C LEU A 238 -17.17 7.94 -6.87
N LYS A 239 -17.09 8.47 -5.64
CA LYS A 239 -16.33 9.69 -5.37
C LYS A 239 -14.84 9.38 -5.46
N LEU A 240 -14.29 9.54 -6.66
CA LEU A 240 -12.89 9.29 -6.96
C LEU A 240 -12.06 10.57 -6.83
N ARG A 241 -10.96 10.50 -6.08
CA ARG A 241 -9.92 11.52 -6.04
C ARG A 241 -8.63 10.95 -6.58
N ILE A 242 -7.96 11.69 -7.46
CA ILE A 242 -6.69 11.28 -8.03
C ILE A 242 -5.62 12.32 -7.69
N ARG A 243 -4.49 11.85 -7.18
CA ARG A 243 -3.34 12.68 -6.79
C ARG A 243 -2.08 12.20 -7.48
N TRP A 244 -1.46 13.09 -8.24
CA TRP A 244 -0.12 12.88 -8.79
C TRP A 244 0.91 13.31 -7.75
N THR A 245 1.63 12.35 -7.16
CA THR A 245 2.70 12.57 -6.18
C THR A 245 4.04 12.78 -6.91
N GLY A 246 4.05 13.77 -7.80
CA GLY A 246 5.21 14.10 -8.64
C GLY A 246 6.29 14.94 -7.92
N PRO A 247 7.08 15.71 -8.69
CA PRO A 247 8.18 16.54 -8.15
C PRO A 247 7.78 17.49 -7.02
N LYS A 248 6.54 17.99 -7.01
CA LYS A 248 6.04 18.89 -5.95
C LYS A 248 5.87 18.20 -4.59
N VAL A 249 5.60 16.89 -4.59
CA VAL A 249 5.40 16.08 -3.39
C VAL A 249 6.72 15.40 -2.97
N LEU A 250 7.77 15.53 -3.77
CA LEU A 250 9.08 14.93 -3.53
C LEU A 250 9.68 15.27 -2.15
N PRO A 251 9.58 16.51 -1.63
CA PRO A 251 10.05 16.81 -0.27
C PRO A 251 9.38 15.93 0.79
N LYS A 252 8.10 15.56 0.60
CA LYS A 252 7.38 14.70 1.53
C LYS A 252 7.76 13.23 1.46
N MET A 253 8.24 12.77 0.31
CA MET A 253 8.62 11.37 0.08
C MET A 253 10.10 11.10 0.38
N ALA A 254 10.93 12.15 0.34
CA ALA A 254 12.35 12.06 0.62
C ALA A 254 12.59 11.89 2.12
N ALA A 255 13.56 11.05 2.48
CA ALA A 255 14.08 10.95 3.83
C ALA A 255 14.47 12.33 4.39
N ALA A 256 13.84 12.72 5.51
CA ALA A 256 14.18 13.91 6.27
C ALA A 256 15.38 13.66 7.21
N THR A 257 15.52 12.42 7.68
CA THR A 257 16.63 12.00 8.55
C THR A 257 17.24 10.69 8.07
N ARG A 258 18.33 10.28 8.72
CA ARG A 258 18.94 8.95 8.50
C ARG A 258 18.23 7.84 9.28
N HIS A 259 17.28 8.19 10.14
CA HIS A 259 16.57 7.23 11.00
C HIS A 259 15.37 6.63 10.28
N GLU A 260 15.02 5.39 10.63
CA GLU A 260 13.76 4.79 10.21
C GLU A 260 12.58 5.43 10.95
N MET A 261 11.39 5.35 10.36
CA MET A 261 10.14 5.76 11.01
C MET A 261 9.92 4.92 12.28
N GLU A 262 9.60 5.59 13.39
CA GLU A 262 9.21 4.91 14.63
C GLU A 262 7.74 4.48 14.52
N THR A 263 7.50 3.18 14.29
CA THR A 263 6.17 2.62 14.02
C THR A 263 5.59 1.83 15.20
N SER A 264 6.40 1.49 16.20
CA SER A 264 6.04 0.48 17.22
C SER A 264 4.82 0.89 18.04
N ALA A 265 4.66 2.19 18.30
CA ALA A 265 3.53 2.76 19.03
C ALA A 265 2.20 2.68 18.25
N HIS A 266 2.26 2.59 16.92
CA HIS A 266 1.11 2.63 16.02
C HIS A 266 0.68 1.26 15.49
N VAL A 267 1.46 0.20 15.73
CA VAL A 267 1.08 -1.16 15.32
C VAL A 267 -0.21 -1.59 16.04
N ALA A 268 -1.22 -1.93 15.24
CA ALA A 268 -2.57 -2.28 15.66
C ALA A 268 -2.58 -3.41 16.70
N ARG A 269 -3.51 -3.32 17.66
CA ARG A 269 -3.66 -4.26 18.78
C ARG A 269 -5.04 -4.92 18.75
N PRO A 270 -5.18 -6.17 19.21
CA PRO A 270 -4.12 -7.05 19.74
C PRO A 270 -3.14 -7.52 18.65
N ARG A 271 -1.94 -7.94 19.06
CA ARG A 271 -0.89 -8.45 18.14
C ARG A 271 -0.86 -9.96 18.25
N VAL A 272 -0.91 -10.67 17.13
CA VAL A 272 -0.62 -12.09 17.04
C VAL A 272 0.86 -12.22 16.63
N PRO A 273 1.77 -12.53 17.57
CA PRO A 273 3.18 -12.62 17.24
C PRO A 273 3.49 -13.93 16.51
N VAL A 274 4.30 -13.84 15.47
CA VAL A 274 4.93 -15.02 14.85
C VAL A 274 6.38 -15.03 15.29
N ILE A 275 6.70 -15.95 16.20
CA ILE A 275 8.06 -16.09 16.77
C ILE A 275 8.84 -17.05 15.88
N GLY A 276 9.74 -16.52 15.06
CA GLY A 276 10.73 -17.30 14.33
C GLY A 276 12.06 -17.34 15.07
N GLU A 277 12.59 -18.52 15.37
CA GLU A 277 13.97 -18.69 15.84
C GLU A 277 14.96 -18.55 14.68
N THR A 278 15.11 -17.36 14.09
CA THR A 278 16.12 -17.21 13.02
C THR A 278 16.89 -15.91 13.01
N HIS A 279 18.19 -16.07 12.74
CA HIS A 279 19.11 -15.05 12.28
C HIS A 279 18.57 -14.34 11.03
N ASP A 280 18.85 -13.03 10.92
CA ASP A 280 18.32 -12.07 9.93
C ASP A 280 18.39 -12.49 8.43
N LEU A 281 19.18 -13.51 8.07
CA LEU A 281 19.34 -13.98 6.69
C LEU A 281 18.35 -15.07 6.25
N LEU A 282 17.68 -15.73 7.19
CA LEU A 282 16.67 -16.77 6.91
C LEU A 282 15.24 -16.24 6.96
N THR A 283 15.03 -14.99 7.37
CA THR A 283 13.70 -14.42 7.64
C THR A 283 12.84 -14.34 6.39
N ASN A 284 13.34 -13.84 5.26
CA ASN A 284 12.52 -13.68 4.05
C ASN A 284 12.14 -15.01 3.39
N SER A 285 13.07 -15.96 3.31
CA SER A 285 12.80 -17.28 2.72
C SER A 285 11.90 -18.12 3.63
N LEU A 286 12.14 -18.13 4.94
CA LEU A 286 11.27 -18.82 5.89
C LEU A 286 9.91 -18.16 6.00
N ARG A 287 9.83 -16.82 5.95
CA ARG A 287 8.56 -16.10 5.89
C ARG A 287 7.77 -16.53 4.66
N SER A 288 8.39 -16.56 3.49
CA SER A 288 7.74 -17.04 2.27
C SER A 288 7.27 -18.49 2.37
N ILE A 289 8.06 -19.37 3.01
CA ILE A 289 7.64 -20.75 3.28
C ILE A 289 6.44 -20.78 4.22
N LEU A 290 6.50 -20.04 5.33
CA LEU A 290 5.45 -19.98 6.35
C LEU A 290 4.15 -19.42 5.78
N GLU A 291 4.23 -18.33 5.01
CA GLU A 291 3.10 -17.68 4.32
C GLU A 291 2.35 -18.64 3.37
N GLY A 292 3.04 -19.68 2.88
CA GLY A 292 2.46 -20.75 2.05
C GLY A 292 1.88 -21.92 2.85
N THR A 293 1.86 -21.87 4.18
CA THR A 293 1.32 -22.95 5.03
C THR A 293 -0.08 -22.64 5.56
N GLY A 294 -0.88 -23.68 5.83
CA GLY A 294 -2.17 -23.53 6.51
C GLY A 294 -2.06 -22.99 7.95
N ALA A 295 -0.88 -23.07 8.58
CA ALA A 295 -0.64 -22.45 9.88
C ALA A 295 -0.69 -20.91 9.77
N TRP A 296 -0.12 -20.34 8.71
CA TRP A 296 -0.21 -18.91 8.46
C TRP A 296 -1.64 -18.46 8.17
N ASP A 297 -2.39 -19.23 7.36
CA ASP A 297 -3.82 -18.97 7.12
C ASP A 297 -4.61 -18.91 8.44
N HIS A 298 -4.36 -19.85 9.34
CA HIS A 298 -4.97 -19.87 10.67
C HIS A 298 -4.62 -18.64 11.50
N LEU A 299 -3.36 -18.21 11.49
CA LEU A 299 -2.90 -17.02 12.21
C LEU A 299 -3.51 -15.72 11.64
N CYS A 300 -3.60 -15.59 10.32
CA CYS A 300 -4.32 -14.48 9.68
C CYS A 300 -5.79 -14.44 10.11
N ASN A 301 -6.46 -15.60 10.11
CA ASN A 301 -7.86 -15.71 10.52
C ASN A 301 -8.05 -15.37 12.00
N LEU A 302 -7.14 -15.82 12.86
CA LEU A 302 -7.13 -15.48 14.28
C LEU A 302 -6.97 -13.97 14.45
N ALA A 303 -5.94 -13.36 13.83
CA ALA A 303 -5.70 -11.92 13.90
C ALA A 303 -6.90 -11.10 13.41
N ALA A 304 -7.50 -11.48 12.27
CA ALA A 304 -8.69 -10.84 11.74
C ALA A 304 -9.90 -10.96 12.69
N SER A 305 -10.11 -12.12 13.32
CA SER A 305 -11.25 -12.36 14.23
C SER A 305 -11.24 -11.43 15.45
N VAL A 306 -10.05 -11.05 15.92
CA VAL A 306 -9.85 -10.12 17.03
C VAL A 306 -9.58 -8.68 16.56
N LYS A 307 -9.72 -8.40 15.25
CA LYS A 307 -9.40 -7.12 14.60
C LYS A 307 -7.98 -6.62 14.92
N GLY A 308 -7.08 -7.57 15.16
CA GLY A 308 -5.69 -7.34 15.50
C GLY A 308 -4.78 -7.28 14.29
N SER A 309 -3.48 -7.42 14.54
CA SER A 309 -2.45 -7.52 13.49
C SER A 309 -1.64 -8.80 13.63
N LEU A 310 -1.07 -9.27 12.52
CA LEU A 310 -0.15 -10.40 12.49
C LEU A 310 1.27 -9.87 12.32
N LYS A 311 2.11 -9.95 13.36
CA LYS A 311 3.47 -9.39 13.34
C LYS A 311 4.51 -10.49 13.48
N VAL A 312 5.38 -10.62 12.48
CA VAL A 312 6.60 -11.42 12.60
C VAL A 312 7.57 -10.68 13.50
N PHE A 313 8.01 -11.34 14.57
CA PHE A 313 8.88 -10.73 15.56
C PHE A 313 10.35 -10.78 15.10
N GLU A 314 11.00 -9.62 15.05
CA GLU A 314 12.41 -9.50 14.70
C GLU A 314 13.22 -9.12 15.94
N ARG A 315 14.03 -10.04 16.48
CA ARG A 315 14.76 -9.83 17.74
C ARG A 315 15.65 -8.58 17.78
N THR A 316 16.14 -8.16 16.61
CA THR A 316 17.02 -6.99 16.43
C THR A 316 16.24 -5.68 16.46
N ARG A 317 15.06 -5.63 15.84
CA ARG A 317 14.19 -4.44 15.72
C ARG A 317 13.17 -4.31 16.86
N ASP A 318 12.65 -5.42 17.35
CA ASP A 318 11.54 -5.47 18.31
C ASP A 318 12.01 -5.57 19.77
N ARG A 319 13.05 -4.82 20.14
CA ARG A 319 13.63 -4.90 21.50
C ARG A 319 12.64 -4.50 22.61
N ASP A 320 11.74 -3.57 22.30
CA ASP A 320 10.77 -3.00 23.25
C ASP A 320 9.58 -3.91 23.52
N LEU A 321 9.39 -4.95 22.69
CA LEU A 321 8.33 -5.94 22.87
C LEU A 321 8.67 -6.99 23.94
N ARG A 322 9.87 -6.93 24.55
CA ARG A 322 10.29 -7.82 25.65
C ARG A 322 9.67 -7.49 27.01
N SER A 323 8.93 -6.38 27.12
CA SER A 323 8.28 -5.96 28.37
C SER A 323 6.78 -6.32 28.44
N MET A 324 6.29 -7.19 27.54
CA MET A 324 4.94 -7.77 27.55
C MET A 324 4.97 -9.22 28.02
#